data_AF-A0AAC9V3W4-F1
#
_entry.id   AF-A0AAC9V3W4-F1
#
_cell.length_a   1.000
_cell.length_b   1.000
_cell.length_c   1.000
_cell.angle_alpha   90.00
_cell.angle_beta   90.00
_cell.angle_gamma   90.00
#
_symmetry.space_group_name_H-M   'P 1'
#
loop_
_entity.id
_entity.type
_entity.pdbx_description
1 polymer ?
#
loop_
_entity_poly.entity_id
_entity_poly.type
_entity_poly.pdbx_seq_one_letter_code
_entity_poly.pdbx_strand_id
1 'polypeptide(L)'
;MREKPNPILTLSYLNGDAARSAQMSVNGGASANLSFPSTGGWGTVGTLQAAVQLNAGSNTIKLSNATGWAPDFDRIQLVGSGGGTALLLDNFDSSPAWLGANDLGKWSSANSFVNQAGVIENGALKLQYNNNGWFGSDVTQSLTGYSKLIMRIKGAAGGEEGQFHLVLGGEEKTFGAFSGNTVTTTYKDIAIDLAASGVDRSSPGQLQMSFWHGSAGTVWIDEIRFE
;
A
#
# COMPACT_ATOMS: atom_id res chain seq x y z
N MET A 1 -3.84 9.76 -14.36
CA MET A 1 -3.49 8.52 -13.65
C MET A 1 -2.39 8.87 -12.67
N ARG A 2 -2.63 8.86 -11.36
CA ARG A 2 -1.52 8.88 -10.40
C ARG A 2 -1.16 7.42 -10.15
N GLU A 3 0.00 7.02 -10.67
CA GLU A 3 0.65 5.74 -10.39
C GLU A 3 0.72 5.51 -8.88
N LYS A 4 0.85 4.25 -8.43
CA LYS A 4 1.11 3.93 -7.01
C LYS A 4 2.14 4.94 -6.48
N PRO A 5 1.96 5.56 -5.30
CA PRO A 5 2.98 6.45 -4.77
C PRO A 5 4.31 5.70 -4.79
N ASN A 6 5.27 6.22 -5.56
CA ASN A 6 6.52 5.53 -5.83
C ASN A 6 7.18 5.17 -4.50
N PRO A 7 7.44 3.88 -4.24
CA PRO A 7 8.17 3.53 -3.04
C PRO A 7 9.53 4.26 -3.05
N ILE A 8 9.97 4.66 -1.87
CA ILE A 8 11.22 5.41 -1.69
C ILE A 8 12.33 4.42 -1.41
N LEU A 9 13.32 4.38 -2.28
CA LEU A 9 14.56 3.68 -2.02
C LEU A 9 15.46 4.57 -1.15
N THR A 10 15.78 4.12 0.06
CA THR A 10 16.81 4.76 0.91
C THR A 10 18.12 4.02 0.73
N LEU A 11 19.11 4.72 0.17
CA LEU A 11 20.48 4.25 -0.03
C LEU A 11 21.35 4.81 1.11
N SER A 12 21.88 3.92 1.95
CA SER A 12 22.90 4.26 2.94
C SER A 12 24.28 4.14 2.30
N TYR A 13 25.10 5.17 2.45
CA TYR A 13 26.37 5.27 1.74
C TYR A 13 27.42 6.03 2.56
N LEU A 14 28.69 5.90 2.17
CA LEU A 14 29.82 6.65 2.70
C LEU A 14 30.52 7.39 1.55
N ASN A 15 30.86 8.65 1.79
CA ASN A 15 31.65 9.44 0.86
C ASN A 15 32.56 10.40 1.63
N GLY A 16 33.84 10.04 1.75
CA GLY A 16 34.84 10.89 2.41
C GLY A 16 35.39 12.03 1.55
N ASP A 17 35.00 12.11 0.27
CA ASP A 17 35.46 13.13 -0.66
C ASP A 17 34.36 14.16 -0.98
N ALA A 18 34.62 15.03 -1.97
CA ALA A 18 33.58 15.80 -2.64
C ALA A 18 32.48 14.90 -3.23
N ALA A 19 31.35 15.48 -3.61
CA ALA A 19 30.19 14.72 -4.09
C ALA A 19 30.56 13.74 -5.21
N ARG A 20 30.20 12.46 -5.02
CA ARG A 20 30.35 11.39 -6.02
C ARG A 20 29.01 11.12 -6.69
N SER A 21 29.01 10.40 -7.81
CA SER A 21 27.81 10.05 -8.55
C SER A 21 27.63 8.54 -8.69
N ALA A 22 26.39 8.11 -8.87
CA ALA A 22 26.07 6.81 -9.43
C ALA A 22 24.80 6.90 -10.29
N GLN A 23 24.72 6.08 -11.31
CA GLN A 23 23.56 5.90 -12.16
C GLN A 23 22.72 4.75 -11.59
N MET A 24 21.42 4.99 -11.42
CA MET A 24 20.46 3.98 -10.99
C MET A 24 19.51 3.65 -12.13
N SER A 25 19.39 2.38 -12.49
CA SER A 25 18.31 1.89 -13.36
C SER A 25 17.45 0.86 -12.64
N VAL A 26 16.16 0.88 -12.94
CA VAL A 26 15.16 -0.04 -12.39
C VAL A 26 14.59 -0.86 -13.54
N ASN A 27 14.62 -2.18 -13.40
CA ASN A 27 14.13 -3.16 -14.38
C ASN A 27 14.68 -2.95 -15.80
N GLY A 28 15.94 -2.51 -15.91
CA GLY A 28 16.58 -2.25 -17.20
C GLY A 28 16.11 -0.98 -17.92
N GLY A 29 15.28 -0.16 -17.27
CA GLY A 29 14.82 1.13 -17.80
C GLY A 29 15.91 2.20 -17.84
N ALA A 30 15.51 3.43 -18.19
CA ALA A 30 16.40 4.57 -18.28
C ALA A 30 17.11 4.84 -16.94
N SER A 31 18.41 5.11 -17.00
CA SER A 31 19.21 5.41 -15.81
C SER A 31 19.00 6.84 -15.32
N ALA A 32 18.72 6.99 -14.02
CA ALA A 32 18.75 8.26 -13.32
C ALA A 32 20.13 8.52 -12.72
N ASN A 33 20.65 9.75 -12.84
CA ASN A 33 21.92 10.12 -12.19
C ASN A 33 21.65 10.59 -10.76
N LEU A 34 22.25 9.92 -9.78
CA LEU A 34 22.18 10.24 -8.37
C LEU A 34 23.48 10.91 -7.93
N SER A 35 23.35 11.98 -7.13
CA SER A 35 24.48 12.67 -6.51
C SER A 35 24.54 12.31 -5.02
N PHE A 36 25.73 11.95 -4.57
CA PHE A 36 26.03 11.53 -3.21
C PHE A 36 27.02 12.52 -2.59
N PRO A 37 26.53 13.54 -1.86
CA PRO A 37 27.36 14.50 -1.14
C PRO A 37 28.39 13.85 -0.22
N SER A 38 29.38 14.62 0.25
CA SER A 38 30.28 14.14 1.31
C SER A 38 29.47 13.77 2.55
N THR A 39 29.80 12.64 3.18
CA THR A 39 29.27 12.26 4.48
C THR A 39 30.17 12.69 5.64
N GLY A 40 31.28 13.37 5.35
CA GLY A 40 32.27 13.81 6.34
C GLY A 40 33.41 12.81 6.60
N GLY A 41 33.38 11.63 5.96
CA GLY A 41 34.47 10.66 6.02
C GLY A 41 34.05 9.24 5.62
N TRP A 42 35.03 8.39 5.35
CA TRP A 42 34.84 6.96 4.99
C TRP A 42 34.39 6.06 6.16
N GLY A 43 34.13 6.65 7.33
CA GLY A 43 33.52 5.97 8.48
C GLY A 43 32.15 6.53 8.88
N THR A 44 31.63 7.52 8.16
CA THR A 44 30.35 8.17 8.46
C THR A 44 29.30 7.79 7.42
N VAL A 45 28.22 7.14 7.86
CA VAL A 45 27.10 6.74 7.01
C VAL A 45 26.13 7.91 6.84
N GLY A 46 25.87 8.27 5.58
CA GLY A 46 24.79 9.16 5.18
C GLY A 46 23.69 8.40 4.43
N THR A 47 22.59 9.08 4.12
CA THR A 47 21.48 8.51 3.35
C THR A 47 21.09 9.39 2.16
N LEU A 48 20.69 8.75 1.06
CA LEU A 48 20.07 9.38 -0.09
C LEU A 48 18.74 8.67 -0.37
N GLN A 49 17.69 9.45 -0.60
CA GLN A 49 16.37 8.92 -0.98
C GLN A 49 16.13 9.11 -2.48
N ALA A 50 15.66 8.06 -3.14
CA ALA A 50 15.29 8.08 -4.55
C ALA A 50 13.93 7.41 -4.75
N ALA A 51 13.00 8.10 -5.41
CA ALA A 51 11.73 7.51 -5.81
C ALA A 51 11.98 6.48 -6.93
N VAL A 52 11.40 5.29 -6.80
CA VAL A 52 11.54 4.22 -7.80
C VAL A 52 10.17 3.71 -8.25
N GLN A 53 10.06 3.30 -9.52
CA GLN A 53 8.90 2.58 -10.04
C GLN A 53 9.20 1.09 -10.03
N LEU A 54 8.46 0.32 -9.22
CA LEU A 54 8.61 -1.12 -9.12
C LEU A 54 7.41 -1.84 -9.72
N ASN A 55 7.67 -2.95 -10.40
CA ASN A 55 6.65 -3.92 -10.79
C ASN A 55 6.20 -4.72 -9.56
N ALA A 56 5.03 -5.35 -9.62
CA ALA A 56 4.68 -6.37 -8.63
C ALA A 56 5.68 -7.54 -8.71
N GLY A 57 6.06 -8.09 -7.55
CA GLY A 57 7.03 -9.18 -7.45
C GLY A 57 8.49 -8.73 -7.66
N SER A 58 9.28 -9.55 -8.34
CA SER A 58 10.73 -9.36 -8.47
C SER A 58 11.10 -8.12 -9.30
N ASN A 59 11.96 -7.28 -8.73
CA ASN A 59 12.52 -6.11 -9.40
C ASN A 59 14.04 -6.17 -9.41
N THR A 60 14.66 -5.59 -10.44
CA THR A 60 16.12 -5.42 -10.51
C THR A 60 16.45 -3.94 -10.36
N ILE A 61 17.21 -3.59 -9.32
CA ILE A 61 17.78 -2.25 -9.16
C ILE A 61 19.28 -2.36 -9.42
N LYS A 62 19.77 -1.63 -10.42
CA LYS A 62 21.20 -1.58 -10.76
C LYS A 62 21.75 -0.20 -10.43
N LEU A 63 22.78 -0.18 -9.59
CA LEU A 63 23.64 0.98 -9.37
C LEU A 63 24.95 0.77 -10.14
N SER A 64 25.34 1.75 -10.96
CA SER A 64 26.58 1.70 -11.73
C SER A 64 27.20 3.08 -11.86
N ASN A 65 28.50 3.18 -12.10
CA ASN A 65 29.12 4.45 -12.46
C ASN A 65 30.18 4.18 -13.54
N ALA A 66 30.01 4.78 -14.72
CA ALA A 66 30.91 4.54 -15.85
C ALA A 66 32.11 5.51 -15.87
N THR A 67 32.00 6.66 -15.21
CA THR A 67 32.94 7.78 -15.35
C THR A 67 33.79 8.01 -14.11
N GLY A 68 33.75 7.12 -13.11
CA GLY A 68 34.54 7.22 -11.89
C GLY A 68 34.07 6.33 -10.76
N TRP A 69 34.64 6.56 -9.57
CA TRP A 69 34.27 5.85 -8.36
C TRP A 69 32.88 6.29 -7.87
N ALA A 70 32.03 5.33 -7.52
CA ALA A 70 30.81 5.56 -6.76
C ALA A 70 31.15 5.86 -5.28
N PRO A 71 30.19 6.32 -4.44
CA PRO A 71 30.34 6.19 -2.99
C PRO A 71 30.43 4.71 -2.59
N ASP A 72 30.84 4.45 -1.34
CA ASP A 72 30.74 3.12 -0.76
C ASP A 72 29.29 2.89 -0.33
N PHE A 73 28.65 1.84 -0.84
CA PHE A 73 27.27 1.51 -0.48
C PHE A 73 27.25 0.57 0.72
N ASP A 74 26.45 0.93 1.72
CA ASP A 74 26.30 0.16 2.97
C ASP A 74 24.97 -0.64 2.97
N ARG A 75 23.85 0.04 2.73
CA ARG A 75 22.51 -0.57 2.84
C ARG A 75 21.52 0.00 1.84
N ILE A 76 20.62 -0.85 1.34
CA ILE A 76 19.47 -0.45 0.53
C ILE A 76 18.20 -0.82 1.30
N GLN A 77 17.31 0.14 1.49
CA GLN A 77 16.02 -0.08 2.14
C GLN A 77 14.92 0.42 1.21
N LEU A 78 13.93 -0.44 0.94
CA LEU A 78 12.70 0.01 0.32
C LEU A 78 11.76 0.46 1.43
N VAL A 79 11.48 1.75 1.46
CA VAL A 79 10.41 2.29 2.28
C VAL A 79 9.21 2.30 1.36
N GLY A 80 8.26 1.37 1.59
CA GLY A 80 6.94 1.45 0.97
C GLY A 80 6.40 2.86 1.18
N SER A 81 5.51 3.34 0.33
CA SER A 81 4.93 4.67 0.40
C SER A 81 4.27 5.05 1.75
N GLY A 82 4.24 4.15 2.75
CA GLY A 82 4.04 4.43 4.17
C GLY A 82 5.34 4.52 4.98
N GLY A 83 6.21 5.47 4.67
CA GLY A 83 7.42 5.73 5.45
C GLY A 83 7.12 6.21 6.87
N GLY A 84 7.07 5.26 7.81
CA GLY A 84 7.32 5.48 9.23
C GLY A 84 6.17 6.07 10.05
N THR A 85 4.93 5.61 9.88
CA THR A 85 3.84 5.74 10.89
C THR A 85 2.61 4.89 10.56
N ALA A 86 2.47 4.37 9.34
CA ALA A 86 1.28 3.62 8.95
C ALA A 86 1.39 2.12 9.28
N LEU A 87 0.29 1.51 9.71
CA LEU A 87 0.15 0.07 9.81
C LEU A 87 -0.46 -0.47 8.51
N LEU A 88 0.33 -1.16 7.72
CA LEU A 88 -0.15 -1.82 6.50
C LEU A 88 -1.00 -3.04 6.87
N LEU A 89 -2.26 -3.07 6.44
CA LEU A 89 -3.09 -4.26 6.57
C LEU A 89 -2.83 -5.19 5.39
N ASP A 90 -3.02 -4.70 4.16
CA ASP A 90 -2.77 -5.48 2.95
C ASP A 90 -2.50 -4.52 1.78
N ASN A 91 -1.43 -4.73 1.03
CA ASN A 91 -1.14 -4.02 -0.23
C ASN A 91 -1.40 -4.86 -1.50
N PHE A 92 -1.90 -6.09 -1.31
CA PHE A 92 -2.23 -7.04 -2.37
C PHE A 92 -1.11 -7.27 -3.39
N ASP A 93 0.15 -7.18 -2.95
CA ASP A 93 1.34 -7.38 -3.79
C ASP A 93 1.71 -8.86 -4.01
N SER A 94 0.87 -9.77 -3.51
CA SER A 94 1.06 -11.23 -3.49
C SER A 94 2.13 -11.72 -2.51
N SER A 95 2.46 -10.94 -1.49
CA SER A 95 3.32 -11.30 -0.37
C SER A 95 2.75 -10.79 0.97
N PRO A 96 1.94 -11.57 1.70
CA PRO A 96 1.63 -12.97 1.45
C PRO A 96 0.72 -13.19 0.24
N ALA A 97 0.73 -14.41 -0.30
CA ALA A 97 -0.13 -14.76 -1.42
C ALA A 97 -1.60 -14.65 -1.02
N TRP A 98 -2.38 -13.95 -1.85
CA TRP A 98 -3.84 -14.02 -1.77
C TRP A 98 -4.27 -15.41 -2.25
N LEU A 99 -4.97 -16.23 -1.46
CA LEU A 99 -5.67 -15.99 -0.19
C LEU A 99 -4.93 -16.55 1.03
N GLY A 100 -5.27 -16.07 2.23
CA GLY A 100 -5.00 -16.77 3.48
C GLY A 100 -4.48 -15.88 4.60
N ALA A 101 -3.56 -14.97 4.28
CA ALA A 101 -3.01 -14.02 5.24
C ALA A 101 -2.93 -12.61 4.67
N ASN A 102 -2.93 -11.62 5.56
CA ASN A 102 -2.61 -10.22 5.28
C ASN A 102 -1.16 -9.89 5.70
N ASP A 103 -0.69 -8.66 5.47
CA ASP A 103 0.68 -8.22 5.79
C ASP A 103 0.98 -8.22 7.31
N LEU A 104 -0.05 -8.33 8.15
CA LEU A 104 0.09 -8.49 9.60
C LEU A 104 0.30 -9.96 10.02
N GLY A 105 0.34 -10.88 9.05
CA GLY A 105 0.37 -12.32 9.29
C GLY A 105 -0.93 -12.85 9.89
N LYS A 106 -2.05 -12.13 9.72
CA LYS A 106 -3.38 -12.51 10.22
C LYS A 106 -4.27 -12.98 9.08
N TRP A 107 -5.34 -13.70 9.41
CA TRP A 107 -6.21 -14.29 8.41
C TRP A 107 -6.82 -13.23 7.48
N SER A 108 -6.85 -13.52 6.18
CA SER A 108 -7.44 -12.65 5.17
C SER A 108 -8.04 -13.49 4.06
N SER A 109 -9.32 -13.31 3.77
CA SER A 109 -10.02 -14.07 2.74
C SER A 109 -11.28 -13.35 2.25
N ALA A 110 -11.86 -13.91 1.20
CA ALA A 110 -13.13 -13.49 0.64
C ALA A 110 -13.83 -14.69 0.01
N ASN A 111 -15.13 -14.57 -0.24
CA ASN A 111 -15.86 -15.56 -1.03
C ASN A 111 -17.16 -14.98 -1.59
N SER A 112 -17.87 -15.79 -2.38
CA SER A 112 -19.21 -15.52 -2.91
C SER A 112 -19.30 -14.32 -3.87
N PHE A 113 -18.16 -13.85 -4.39
CA PHE A 113 -18.11 -12.92 -5.50
C PHE A 113 -18.32 -13.65 -6.83
N VAL A 114 -18.67 -12.92 -7.89
CA VAL A 114 -18.72 -13.44 -9.28
C VAL A 114 -17.36 -14.01 -9.69
N ASN A 115 -16.28 -13.42 -9.19
CA ASN A 115 -14.91 -13.92 -9.32
C ASN A 115 -14.44 -14.67 -8.06
N GLN A 116 -15.32 -15.49 -7.48
CA GLN A 116 -15.04 -16.39 -6.35
C GLN A 116 -14.62 -15.65 -5.07
N ALA A 117 -13.35 -15.73 -4.71
CA ALA A 117 -12.75 -15.09 -3.55
C ALA A 117 -12.07 -13.75 -3.92
N GLY A 118 -12.43 -13.18 -5.07
CA GLY A 118 -11.67 -12.09 -5.66
C GLY A 118 -10.38 -12.58 -6.33
N VAL A 119 -9.82 -11.75 -7.20
CA VAL A 119 -8.56 -12.03 -7.90
C VAL A 119 -7.64 -10.83 -7.78
N ILE A 120 -6.33 -11.09 -7.67
CA ILE A 120 -5.34 -10.01 -7.78
C ILE A 120 -5.19 -9.67 -9.26
N GLU A 121 -5.52 -8.43 -9.63
CA GLU A 121 -5.41 -7.91 -10.99
C GLU A 121 -4.53 -6.66 -10.94
N ASN A 122 -3.36 -6.71 -11.58
CA ASN A 122 -2.38 -5.61 -11.61
C ASN A 122 -1.98 -5.09 -10.21
N GLY A 123 -1.84 -6.00 -9.24
CA GLY A 123 -1.43 -5.66 -7.88
C GLY A 123 -2.52 -4.98 -7.03
N ALA A 124 -3.79 -5.22 -7.35
CA ALA A 124 -4.95 -4.82 -6.56
C ALA A 124 -5.95 -5.97 -6.46
N LEU A 125 -6.64 -6.10 -5.31
CA LEU A 125 -7.73 -7.05 -5.13
C LEU A 125 -8.96 -6.56 -5.89
N LYS A 126 -9.35 -7.31 -6.93
CA LYS A 126 -10.58 -7.10 -7.68
C LYS A 126 -11.72 -7.91 -7.08
N LEU A 127 -12.80 -7.23 -6.68
CA LEU A 127 -14.02 -7.85 -6.16
C LEU A 127 -15.18 -7.55 -7.12
N GLN A 128 -15.69 -8.57 -7.80
CA GLN A 128 -16.85 -8.45 -8.69
C GLN A 128 -18.07 -9.00 -7.99
N TYR A 129 -19.01 -8.14 -7.60
CA TYR A 129 -20.18 -8.54 -6.81
C TYR A 129 -21.47 -8.43 -7.62
N ASN A 130 -22.42 -9.28 -7.28
CA ASN A 130 -23.79 -9.22 -7.78
C ASN A 130 -24.74 -9.63 -6.64
N ASN A 131 -25.10 -8.65 -5.81
CA ASN A 131 -25.88 -8.81 -4.59
C ASN A 131 -25.38 -9.97 -3.71
N ASN A 132 -24.06 -10.16 -3.64
CA ASN A 132 -23.41 -11.23 -2.92
C ASN A 132 -21.92 -10.94 -2.79
N GLY A 133 -21.27 -11.60 -1.83
CA GLY A 133 -19.84 -11.52 -1.60
C GLY A 133 -19.49 -10.93 -0.23
N TRP A 134 -18.44 -11.48 0.38
CA TRP A 134 -17.81 -10.92 1.57
C TRP A 134 -16.30 -10.94 1.46
N PHE A 135 -15.67 -9.94 2.08
CA PHE A 135 -14.25 -9.89 2.38
C PHE A 135 -14.06 -9.78 3.89
N GLY A 136 -13.04 -10.44 4.44
CA GLY A 136 -12.68 -10.37 5.85
C GLY A 136 -11.17 -10.40 6.01
N SER A 137 -10.63 -9.50 6.84
CA SER A 137 -9.20 -9.44 7.16
C SER A 137 -9.00 -9.10 8.63
N ASP A 138 -8.32 -9.98 9.36
CA ASP A 138 -8.14 -9.88 10.81
C ASP A 138 -7.20 -8.72 11.17
N VAL A 139 -7.62 -7.94 12.15
CA VAL A 139 -6.88 -6.81 12.73
C VAL A 139 -6.85 -6.99 14.25
N THR A 140 -6.15 -8.01 14.73
CA THR A 140 -6.21 -8.41 16.14
C THR A 140 -5.35 -7.55 17.08
N GLN A 141 -4.57 -6.61 16.55
CA GLN A 141 -3.77 -5.69 17.34
C GLN A 141 -4.52 -4.38 17.63
N SER A 142 -4.07 -3.65 18.65
CA SER A 142 -4.61 -2.32 18.94
C SER A 142 -4.30 -1.34 17.81
N LEU A 143 -5.31 -0.55 17.45
CA LEU A 143 -5.24 0.58 16.55
C LEU A 143 -5.23 1.93 17.27
N THR A 144 -5.04 1.97 18.59
CA THR A 144 -5.12 3.22 19.38
C THR A 144 -4.09 4.27 18.96
N GLY A 145 -2.97 3.84 18.36
CA GLY A 145 -1.95 4.70 17.77
C GLY A 145 -2.32 5.31 16.40
N TYR A 146 -3.41 4.88 15.77
CA TYR A 146 -3.85 5.33 14.45
C TYR A 146 -5.18 6.06 14.54
N SER A 147 -5.31 7.12 13.77
CA SER A 147 -6.50 7.97 13.69
C SER A 147 -7.44 7.57 12.55
N LYS A 148 -6.88 7.00 11.48
CA LYS A 148 -7.58 6.74 10.23
C LYS A 148 -7.37 5.33 9.73
N LEU A 149 -8.38 4.80 9.06
CA LEU A 149 -8.25 3.75 8.05
C LEU A 149 -8.19 4.42 6.68
N ILE A 150 -7.14 4.13 5.92
CA ILE A 150 -7.04 4.55 4.51
C ILE A 150 -7.23 3.33 3.63
N MET A 151 -8.18 3.42 2.70
CA MET A 151 -8.38 2.45 1.65
C MET A 151 -8.13 3.12 0.30
N ARG A 152 -7.14 2.63 -0.44
CA ARG A 152 -6.88 3.06 -1.81
C ARG A 152 -7.72 2.22 -2.76
N ILE A 153 -8.76 2.82 -3.33
CA ILE A 153 -9.81 2.10 -4.05
C ILE A 153 -10.25 2.83 -5.32
N LYS A 154 -10.67 2.06 -6.32
CA LYS A 154 -11.45 2.55 -7.47
C LYS A 154 -12.66 1.64 -7.73
N GLY A 155 -13.68 2.21 -8.34
CA GLY A 155 -14.85 1.52 -8.84
C GLY A 155 -14.83 1.35 -10.35
N ALA A 156 -15.70 0.50 -10.88
CA ALA A 156 -15.90 0.36 -12.32
C ALA A 156 -16.71 1.52 -12.89
N ALA A 157 -17.70 2.00 -12.15
CA ALA A 157 -18.58 3.10 -12.50
C ALA A 157 -18.28 4.39 -11.70
N GLY A 158 -17.75 4.25 -10.49
CA GLY A 158 -17.78 5.33 -9.50
C GLY A 158 -19.14 5.37 -8.79
N GLY A 159 -19.16 5.75 -7.51
CA GLY A 159 -20.36 5.72 -6.67
C GLY A 159 -20.61 4.41 -5.93
N GLU A 160 -19.69 3.45 -5.98
CA GLU A 160 -19.82 2.15 -5.31
C GLU A 160 -19.76 2.22 -3.78
N GLU A 161 -19.40 3.36 -3.18
CA GLU A 161 -19.31 3.52 -1.72
C GLU A 161 -20.64 3.27 -0.98
N GLY A 162 -21.76 3.41 -1.67
CA GLY A 162 -23.10 3.13 -1.12
C GLY A 162 -23.56 1.69 -1.32
N GLN A 163 -22.78 0.84 -2.00
CA GLN A 163 -23.21 -0.48 -2.45
C GLN A 163 -22.72 -1.63 -1.57
N PHE A 164 -21.82 -1.35 -0.64
CA PHE A 164 -21.28 -2.33 0.29
C PHE A 164 -21.13 -1.74 1.69
N HIS A 165 -21.28 -2.61 2.69
CA HIS A 165 -21.07 -2.26 4.08
C HIS A 165 -19.64 -2.61 4.49
N LEU A 166 -19.10 -1.83 5.41
CA LEU A 166 -17.83 -2.09 6.09
C LEU A 166 -18.13 -2.35 7.57
N VAL A 167 -17.43 -3.29 8.20
CA VAL A 167 -17.46 -3.52 9.65
C VAL A 167 -16.05 -3.41 10.21
N LEU A 168 -15.87 -2.65 11.29
CA LEU A 168 -14.61 -2.58 12.03
C LEU A 168 -14.86 -2.11 13.46
N GLY A 169 -14.25 -2.77 14.46
CA GLY A 169 -14.32 -2.36 15.87
C GLY A 169 -15.75 -2.16 16.39
N GLY A 170 -16.66 -3.04 15.99
CA GLY A 170 -18.07 -3.03 16.43
C GLY A 170 -19.02 -2.13 15.63
N GLU A 171 -18.51 -1.30 14.71
CA GLU A 171 -19.33 -0.41 13.89
C GLU A 171 -19.59 -0.99 12.50
N GLU A 172 -20.82 -0.89 12.00
CA GLU A 172 -21.21 -1.26 10.63
C GLU A 172 -21.93 -0.09 9.93
N LYS A 173 -21.43 0.33 8.76
CA LYS A 173 -22.02 1.38 7.91
C LYS A 173 -21.66 1.11 6.45
N THR A 174 -22.35 1.77 5.51
CA THR A 174 -21.84 1.80 4.12
C THR A 174 -20.47 2.47 4.08
N PHE A 175 -19.63 2.10 3.12
CA PHE A 175 -18.31 2.71 2.97
C PHE A 175 -18.39 4.24 2.79
N GLY A 176 -19.43 4.72 2.09
CA GLY A 176 -19.73 6.14 1.93
C GLY A 176 -20.13 6.82 3.23
N ALA A 177 -20.93 6.16 4.07
CA ALA A 177 -21.30 6.69 5.39
C ALA A 177 -20.14 6.73 6.38
N PHE A 178 -19.20 5.76 6.29
CA PHE A 178 -17.97 5.78 7.08
C PHE A 178 -17.02 6.92 6.69
N SER A 179 -16.85 7.14 5.38
CA SER A 179 -15.79 8.02 4.87
C SER A 179 -16.25 9.43 4.51
N GLY A 180 -17.55 9.64 4.31
CA GLY A 180 -18.08 10.88 3.72
C GLY A 180 -17.54 11.15 2.30
N ASN A 181 -17.01 10.14 1.63
CA ASN A 181 -16.29 10.26 0.36
C ASN A 181 -16.83 9.30 -0.69
N THR A 182 -16.67 9.70 -1.95
CA THR A 182 -17.10 8.92 -3.11
C THR A 182 -15.96 8.13 -3.75
N VAL A 183 -16.26 6.88 -4.11
CA VAL A 183 -15.42 6.03 -4.95
C VAL A 183 -15.48 6.55 -6.38
N THR A 184 -14.33 6.69 -7.03
CA THR A 184 -14.25 7.15 -8.42
C THR A 184 -13.80 6.03 -9.36
N THR A 185 -13.85 6.26 -10.66
CA THR A 185 -13.32 5.33 -11.68
C THR A 185 -11.79 5.27 -11.71
N THR A 186 -11.12 6.13 -10.94
CA THR A 186 -9.67 6.13 -10.75
C THR A 186 -9.31 5.91 -9.29
N TYR A 187 -8.12 5.36 -9.01
CA TYR A 187 -7.70 5.11 -7.64
C TYR A 187 -7.63 6.40 -6.84
N LYS A 188 -8.29 6.37 -5.68
CA LYS A 188 -8.30 7.45 -4.70
C LYS A 188 -8.08 6.84 -3.31
N ASP A 189 -7.31 7.53 -2.50
CA ASP A 189 -7.21 7.24 -1.07
C ASP A 189 -8.47 7.80 -0.40
N ILE A 190 -9.28 6.91 0.16
CA ILE A 190 -10.47 7.26 0.94
C ILE A 190 -10.15 7.00 2.41
N ALA A 191 -10.22 8.08 3.19
CA ALA A 191 -9.93 8.07 4.62
C ALA A 191 -11.22 7.94 5.43
N ILE A 192 -11.17 7.08 6.45
CA ILE A 192 -12.20 6.94 7.47
C ILE A 192 -11.60 7.37 8.80
N ASP A 193 -12.19 8.38 9.44
CA ASP A 193 -11.80 8.77 10.80
C ASP A 193 -12.34 7.73 11.78
N LEU A 194 -11.45 6.96 12.40
CA LEU A 194 -11.80 5.82 13.23
C LEU A 194 -12.57 6.26 14.49
N ALA A 195 -12.08 7.29 15.16
CA ALA A 195 -12.68 7.76 16.41
C ALA A 195 -14.02 8.44 16.17
N ALA A 196 -14.11 9.32 15.16
CA ALA A 196 -15.36 9.98 14.80
C ALA A 196 -16.41 8.99 14.28
N SER A 197 -15.96 7.85 13.73
CA SER A 197 -16.85 6.78 13.26
C SER A 197 -17.30 5.81 14.35
N GLY A 198 -16.83 5.96 15.59
CA GLY A 198 -17.22 5.10 16.72
C GLY A 198 -16.42 3.80 16.85
N VAL A 199 -15.39 3.59 16.04
CA VAL A 199 -14.65 2.32 15.98
C VAL A 199 -13.90 2.08 17.30
N ASP A 200 -14.11 0.91 17.92
CA ASP A 200 -13.26 0.44 19.01
C ASP A 200 -11.86 0.12 18.49
N ARG A 201 -10.92 1.02 18.74
CA ARG A 201 -9.51 0.89 18.36
C ARG A 201 -8.69 0.06 19.34
N SER A 202 -9.21 -0.27 20.52
CA SER A 202 -8.48 -1.10 21.48
C SER A 202 -8.48 -2.57 21.04
N SER A 203 -9.62 -3.04 20.52
CA SER A 203 -9.85 -4.43 20.10
C SER A 203 -10.69 -4.48 18.81
N PRO A 204 -10.16 -4.04 17.66
CA PRO A 204 -10.96 -3.78 16.46
C PRO A 204 -11.47 -5.05 15.75
N GLY A 205 -10.92 -6.23 16.08
CA GLY A 205 -11.38 -7.52 15.59
C GLY A 205 -10.99 -7.77 14.15
N GLN A 206 -11.94 -7.65 13.23
CA GLN A 206 -11.78 -7.95 11.81
C GLN A 206 -12.34 -6.82 10.98
N LEU A 207 -11.61 -6.39 9.94
CA LEU A 207 -12.16 -5.55 8.87
C LEU A 207 -13.01 -6.44 7.96
N GLN A 208 -14.31 -6.23 7.93
CA GLN A 208 -15.23 -6.97 7.07
C GLN A 208 -15.84 -6.05 6.03
N MET A 209 -16.15 -6.60 4.86
CA MET A 209 -16.95 -5.95 3.84
C MET A 209 -18.02 -6.91 3.32
N SER A 210 -19.25 -6.44 3.17
CA SER A 210 -20.37 -7.23 2.66
C SER A 210 -21.07 -6.56 1.49
N PHE A 211 -21.41 -7.35 0.47
CA PHE A 211 -21.87 -6.86 -0.84
C PHE A 211 -23.28 -7.37 -1.22
N TRP A 212 -24.06 -7.88 -0.26
CA TRP A 212 -25.44 -8.38 -0.44
C TRP A 212 -26.51 -7.31 -0.17
N HIS A 213 -26.33 -6.13 -0.76
CA HIS A 213 -27.19 -4.95 -0.52
C HIS A 213 -27.91 -4.45 -1.78
N GLY A 214 -28.34 -5.38 -2.63
CA GLY A 214 -29.17 -5.11 -3.82
C GLY A 214 -28.43 -4.52 -5.03
N SER A 215 -27.10 -4.48 -5.00
CA SER A 215 -26.27 -3.87 -6.04
C SER A 215 -25.36 -4.88 -6.74
N ALA A 216 -24.99 -4.60 -7.98
CA ALA A 216 -23.95 -5.31 -8.71
C ALA A 216 -22.89 -4.31 -9.19
N GLY A 217 -21.63 -4.72 -9.18
CA GLY A 217 -20.54 -3.81 -9.50
C GLY A 217 -19.17 -4.46 -9.40
N THR A 218 -18.13 -3.64 -9.50
CA THR A 218 -16.75 -4.09 -9.32
C THR A 218 -15.95 -2.99 -8.67
N VAL A 219 -15.20 -3.35 -7.64
CA VAL A 219 -14.20 -2.49 -7.01
C VAL A 219 -12.82 -3.12 -7.09
N TRP A 220 -11.79 -2.28 -7.11
CA TRP A 220 -10.40 -2.67 -6.97
C TRP A 220 -9.81 -1.98 -5.77
N ILE A 221 -9.29 -2.76 -4.83
CA ILE A 221 -8.61 -2.28 -3.64
C ILE A 221 -7.12 -2.48 -3.84
N ASP A 222 -6.39 -1.38 -3.90
CA ASP A 222 -4.95 -1.34 -4.11
C ASP A 222 -4.18 -1.54 -2.79
N GLU A 223 -4.71 -0.96 -1.71
CA GLU A 223 -4.06 -0.97 -0.41
C GLU A 223 -5.07 -0.66 0.69
N ILE A 224 -4.87 -1.27 1.85
CA ILE A 224 -5.56 -0.97 3.11
C ILE A 224 -4.50 -0.73 4.19
N ARG A 225 -4.56 0.41 4.87
CA ARG A 225 -3.62 0.77 5.93
C ARG A 225 -4.26 1.63 7.02
N PHE A 226 -3.60 1.74 8.16
CA PHE A 226 -4.00 2.65 9.25
C PHE A 226 -2.95 3.75 9.47
N GLU A 227 -3.37 4.99 9.73
CA GLU A 227 -2.52 6.18 9.91
C GLU A 227 -2.91 7.03 11.13
#